data_AF-A0A256XCM0-F1
#
_entry.id   AF-A0A256XCM0-F1
#
_cell.length_a   1.000
_cell.length_b   1.000
_cell.length_c   1.000
_cell.angle_alpha   90.00
_cell.angle_beta   90.00
_cell.angle_gamma   90.00
#
_symmetry.space_group_name_H-M   'P 1'
#
loop_
_entity.id
_entity.type
_entity.pdbx_description
1 polymer ?
#
loop_
_entity_poly.entity_id
_entity_poly.type
_entity_poly.pdbx_seq_one_letter_code
_entity_poly.pdbx_strand_id
1 'polypeptide(L)'
;MIYDKTIIKMLKPVFKQLPIIALFFFLITSTTAQVNDTDASPVGVTLTSKTIVEISPDKLSWSGISPGSVGDAADEENNFFQIQIKNIGSKNITHIWFNASYPKASPFAVGSATATNAGNYVVLSADTQPRRYYFVNRAEYNEQTTLVYLRDPDGNMPPNNTKYSYGRFRNSSNEYFWFLDIEDGNCSDNEFFLGDEAHTPLKTGSTDFSNCQNGLNNTPGAGVSSCRTGTLTRNEKYGFAQVNVGGQNYCLAVSQNCNRTFFSHWNPDYPFNNCGANYSRFAWNT
;
A
#
# COMPACT_ATOMS: atom_id res chain seq x y z
N MET A 1 72.97 79.65 2.13
CA MET A 1 73.09 78.70 1.02
C MET A 1 71.67 78.47 0.52
N ILE A 2 71.35 79.12 -0.62
CA ILE A 2 70.37 78.75 -1.67
C ILE A 2 68.90 78.61 -1.23
N TYR A 3 67.87 79.28 -1.73
CA TYR A 3 67.54 80.35 -2.69
C TYR A 3 66.08 80.73 -2.28
N ASP A 4 65.68 81.97 -2.01
CA ASP A 4 65.37 83.08 -2.93
C ASP A 4 64.11 82.87 -3.81
N LYS A 5 63.33 83.96 -3.89
CA LYS A 5 62.30 84.37 -4.88
C LYS A 5 60.86 83.84 -4.79
N THR A 6 59.80 84.60 -5.11
CA THR A 6 59.54 86.04 -5.31
C THR A 6 58.05 86.22 -5.63
N ILE A 7 57.36 87.11 -4.91
CA ILE A 7 56.52 88.27 -5.33
C ILE A 7 55.62 88.17 -6.59
N ILE A 8 54.48 88.90 -6.53
CA ILE A 8 53.75 89.67 -7.60
C ILE A 8 52.38 89.03 -7.97
N LYS A 9 51.20 89.67 -8.04
CA LYS A 9 50.73 91.08 -8.06
C LYS A 9 49.23 91.17 -7.70
N MET A 10 48.87 92.28 -7.05
CA MET A 10 47.73 93.20 -7.25
C MET A 10 46.49 92.76 -8.06
N LEU A 11 45.28 93.08 -7.53
CA LEU A 11 44.38 94.12 -8.07
C LEU A 11 43.12 94.34 -7.20
N LYS A 12 42.85 95.61 -6.85
CA LYS A 12 41.61 96.22 -6.32
C LYS A 12 40.43 96.05 -7.31
N PRO A 13 39.11 96.18 -6.98
CA PRO A 13 38.49 97.33 -6.27
C PRO A 13 37.29 97.02 -5.31
N VAL A 14 37.07 97.80 -4.24
CA VAL A 14 36.15 98.97 -4.01
C VAL A 14 34.65 98.66 -4.04
N PHE A 15 33.93 99.27 -3.09
CA PHE A 15 32.47 99.49 -2.89
C PHE A 15 31.82 98.57 -1.85
N LYS A 16 30.94 99.01 -0.93
CA LYS A 16 30.51 100.31 -0.38
C LYS A 16 29.58 99.93 0.80
N GLN A 17 29.49 100.78 1.81
CA GLN A 17 28.30 101.00 2.67
C GLN A 17 27.89 99.94 3.72
N LEU A 18 28.15 100.27 5.00
CA LEU A 18 27.18 100.12 6.10
C LEU A 18 25.81 100.72 5.68
N PRO A 19 24.62 100.36 6.25
CA PRO A 19 24.40 100.08 7.69
C PRO A 19 23.22 99.10 8.00
N ILE A 20 22.83 99.09 9.29
CA ILE A 20 21.47 98.87 9.84
C ILE A 20 21.13 97.46 10.33
N ILE A 21 21.15 97.40 11.66
CA ILE A 21 20.57 96.41 12.57
C ILE A 21 19.07 96.28 12.30
N ALA A 22 18.62 95.06 11.97
CA ALA A 22 17.23 94.65 12.04
C ALA A 22 17.07 93.61 13.15
N LEU A 23 16.30 93.98 14.16
CA LEU A 23 15.93 93.22 15.35
C LEU A 23 15.11 91.98 14.94
N PHE A 24 15.70 90.77 15.05
CA PHE A 24 14.99 89.51 14.82
C PHE A 24 14.40 88.99 16.14
N PHE A 25 13.08 89.01 16.22
CA PHE A 25 12.29 88.35 17.28
C PHE A 25 12.49 86.82 17.19
N PHE A 26 13.13 86.22 18.19
CA PHE A 26 13.23 84.76 18.30
C PHE A 26 11.92 84.21 18.90
N LEU A 27 11.00 83.74 18.05
CA LEU A 27 9.91 82.86 18.50
C LEU A 27 10.52 81.48 18.79
N ILE A 28 10.65 81.13 20.07
CA ILE A 28 10.99 79.78 20.49
C ILE A 28 9.67 78.99 20.49
N THR A 29 9.39 78.26 19.41
CA THR A 29 8.38 77.21 19.43
C THR A 29 8.99 75.97 20.06
N SER A 30 8.61 75.65 21.29
CA SER A 30 8.92 74.37 21.90
C SER A 30 8.08 73.29 21.21
N THR A 31 8.67 72.61 20.22
CA THR A 31 8.11 71.39 19.67
C THR A 31 8.29 70.28 20.71
N THR A 32 7.22 69.90 21.40
CA THR A 32 7.20 68.61 22.10
C THR A 32 7.13 67.53 21.03
N ALA A 33 8.27 66.86 20.77
CA ALA A 33 8.26 65.61 20.04
C ALA A 33 7.49 64.58 20.88
N GLN A 34 6.27 64.24 20.47
CA GLN A 34 5.59 63.07 21.00
C GLN A 34 6.28 61.85 20.40
N VAL A 35 7.25 61.29 21.12
CA VAL A 35 7.87 60.01 20.78
C VAL A 35 6.88 58.94 21.19
N ASN A 36 6.10 58.44 20.23
CA ASN A 36 5.42 57.15 20.41
C ASN A 36 6.47 56.06 20.18
N ASP A 37 7.20 55.70 21.22
CA ASP A 37 8.08 54.54 21.16
C ASP A 37 7.22 53.28 21.22
N THR A 38 7.25 52.50 20.15
CA THR A 38 6.53 51.23 20.09
C THR A 38 7.59 50.14 20.03
N ASP A 39 8.00 49.67 21.20
CA ASP A 39 8.86 48.49 21.32
C ASP A 39 8.07 47.25 20.91
N ALA A 40 8.26 46.82 19.66
CA ALA A 40 7.76 45.54 19.18
C ALA A 40 8.94 44.55 19.08
N SER A 41 8.95 43.54 19.95
CA SER A 41 9.88 42.42 19.85
C SER A 41 9.23 41.28 19.04
N PRO A 42 9.73 40.96 17.84
CA PRO A 42 9.17 39.86 17.06
C PRO A 42 9.54 38.52 17.73
N VAL A 43 8.55 37.80 18.23
CA VAL A 43 8.70 36.40 18.64
C VAL A 43 8.63 35.52 17.39
N GLY A 44 9.79 35.01 16.96
CA GLY A 44 9.86 34.04 15.87
C GLY A 44 9.59 32.62 16.39
N VAL A 45 8.50 31.99 15.94
CA VAL A 45 8.23 30.56 16.18
C VAL A 45 8.39 29.82 14.85
N THR A 46 9.36 28.91 14.76
CA THR A 46 9.49 28.01 13.60
C THR A 46 8.70 26.74 13.84
N LEU A 47 7.54 26.62 13.20
CA LEU A 47 6.72 25.42 13.22
C LEU A 47 7.14 24.51 12.05
N THR A 48 7.73 23.36 12.35
CA THR A 48 7.98 22.31 11.35
C THR A 48 6.81 21.33 11.32
N SER A 49 6.28 21.04 10.14
CA SER A 49 5.19 20.07 10.01
C SER A 49 5.67 18.63 10.26
N LYS A 50 4.87 17.83 10.98
CA LYS A 50 5.19 16.44 11.35
C LYS A 50 4.10 15.49 10.89
N THR A 51 4.49 14.30 10.43
CA THR A 51 3.57 13.17 10.23
C THR A 51 3.61 12.33 11.50
N ILE A 52 2.48 12.16 12.17
CA ILE A 52 2.38 11.36 13.39
C ILE A 52 1.08 10.55 13.29
N VAL A 53 1.17 9.26 13.54
CA VAL A 53 0.04 8.33 13.45
C VAL A 53 -0.17 7.67 14.80
N GLU A 54 -1.42 7.61 15.23
CA GLU A 54 -1.88 6.81 16.36
C GLU A 54 -2.57 5.56 15.82
N ILE A 55 -2.26 4.40 16.41
CA ILE A 55 -2.85 3.10 16.08
C ILE A 55 -3.42 2.53 17.39
N SER A 56 -4.72 2.27 17.43
CA SER A 56 -5.40 1.76 18.63
C SER A 56 -6.57 0.83 18.27
N PRO A 57 -6.67 -0.37 18.85
CA PRO A 57 -5.61 -1.04 19.62
C PRO A 57 -4.40 -1.34 18.73
N ASP A 58 -3.22 -1.51 19.34
CA ASP A 58 -1.98 -1.85 18.65
C ASP A 58 -1.81 -3.35 18.39
N LYS A 59 -2.63 -4.18 19.07
CA LYS A 59 -2.77 -5.63 18.81
C LYS A 59 -4.24 -6.04 18.82
N LEU A 60 -4.54 -7.10 18.06
CA LEU A 60 -5.76 -7.91 18.21
C LEU A 60 -5.34 -9.36 18.45
N SER A 61 -6.04 -10.09 19.31
CA SER A 61 -5.71 -11.50 19.59
C SER A 61 -6.95 -12.37 19.67
N TRP A 62 -6.98 -13.42 18.84
CA TRP A 62 -8.02 -14.44 18.86
C TRP A 62 -7.47 -15.75 19.41
N SER A 63 -8.29 -16.48 20.16
CA SER A 63 -7.96 -17.80 20.67
C SER A 63 -9.11 -18.77 20.46
N GLY A 64 -8.82 -20.07 20.33
CA GLY A 64 -9.87 -21.09 20.18
C GLY A 64 -10.60 -21.11 18.83
N ILE A 65 -10.11 -20.38 17.82
CA ILE A 65 -10.71 -20.40 16.48
C ILE A 65 -10.54 -21.79 15.86
N SER A 66 -11.66 -22.41 15.51
CA SER A 66 -11.65 -23.74 14.89
C SER A 66 -11.18 -23.65 13.43
N PRO A 67 -10.49 -24.67 12.90
CA PRO A 67 -10.14 -24.72 11.48
C PRO A 67 -11.39 -24.56 10.60
N GLY A 68 -11.33 -23.63 9.64
CA GLY A 68 -12.44 -23.33 8.73
C GLY A 68 -13.51 -22.39 9.29
N SER A 69 -13.44 -22.00 10.57
CA SER A 69 -14.31 -20.95 11.12
C SER A 69 -13.70 -19.56 10.93
N VAL A 70 -14.52 -18.53 11.15
CA VAL A 70 -14.10 -17.13 11.17
C VAL A 70 -14.10 -16.70 12.64
N GLY A 71 -13.00 -16.10 13.11
CA GLY A 71 -12.98 -15.43 14.41
C GLY A 71 -13.54 -14.03 14.28
N ASP A 72 -14.43 -13.65 15.19
CA ASP A 72 -15.05 -12.32 15.22
C ASP A 72 -14.72 -11.52 16.48
N ALA A 73 -15.47 -10.45 16.75
CA ALA A 73 -15.27 -9.61 17.92
C ALA A 73 -15.44 -10.37 19.23
N ALA A 74 -16.36 -11.34 19.31
CA ALA A 74 -16.63 -12.10 20.52
C ALA A 74 -15.53 -13.13 20.81
N ASP A 75 -14.77 -13.54 19.79
CA ASP A 75 -13.63 -14.45 19.94
C ASP A 75 -12.31 -13.71 20.21
N GLU A 76 -12.30 -12.37 20.19
CA GLU A 76 -11.13 -11.53 20.46
C GLU A 76 -10.97 -11.28 21.97
N GLU A 77 -9.72 -11.33 22.46
CA GLU A 77 -9.35 -11.25 23.88
C GLU A 77 -9.97 -10.06 24.63
N ASN A 78 -10.15 -8.92 23.97
CA ASN A 78 -10.66 -7.66 24.54
C ASN A 78 -11.98 -7.20 23.91
N ASN A 79 -12.63 -8.06 23.11
CA ASN A 79 -13.83 -7.75 22.33
C ASN A 79 -13.66 -6.61 21.30
N PHE A 80 -12.45 -6.43 20.77
CA PHE A 80 -12.19 -5.50 19.68
C PHE A 80 -12.49 -6.16 18.32
N PHE A 81 -12.95 -5.36 17.36
CA PHE A 81 -13.26 -5.84 16.00
C PHE A 81 -12.53 -5.07 14.89
N GLN A 82 -11.81 -4.02 15.25
CA GLN A 82 -11.11 -3.16 14.29
C GLN A 82 -9.89 -2.50 14.93
N ILE A 83 -8.94 -2.12 14.08
CA ILE A 83 -7.84 -1.23 14.42
C ILE A 83 -8.19 0.15 13.87
N GLN A 84 -8.13 1.17 14.71
CA GLN A 84 -8.27 2.56 14.30
C GLN A 84 -6.89 3.17 14.03
N ILE A 85 -6.74 3.77 12.86
CA ILE A 85 -5.55 4.53 12.46
C ILE A 85 -5.94 6.00 12.37
N LYS A 86 -5.27 6.87 13.12
CA LYS A 86 -5.57 8.30 13.18
C LYS A 86 -4.32 9.12 12.89
N ASN A 87 -4.45 10.09 11.98
CA ASN A 87 -3.43 11.13 11.82
C ASN A 87 -3.54 12.13 12.98
N ILE A 88 -2.52 12.16 13.82
CA ILE A 88 -2.38 13.14 14.91
C ILE A 88 -1.25 14.15 14.62
N GLY A 89 -0.65 14.04 13.43
CA GLY A 89 0.33 14.98 12.91
C GLY A 89 -0.30 16.17 12.19
N SER A 90 0.57 17.08 11.76
CA SER A 90 0.20 18.29 11.01
C SER A 90 0.44 18.15 9.49
N LYS A 91 0.83 16.96 9.02
CA LYS A 91 0.96 16.61 7.59
C LYS A 91 -0.13 15.64 7.20
N ASN A 92 -0.71 15.81 6.00
CA ASN A 92 -1.71 14.89 5.47
C ASN A 92 -1.08 13.55 5.12
N ILE A 93 -1.81 12.46 5.39
CA ILE A 93 -1.49 11.11 4.94
C ILE A 93 -2.22 10.90 3.62
N THR A 94 -1.47 10.67 2.53
CA THR A 94 -2.05 10.48 1.20
C THR A 94 -2.41 9.02 0.93
N HIS A 95 -1.66 8.09 1.52
CA HIS A 95 -1.84 6.65 1.28
C HIS A 95 -1.63 5.84 2.56
N ILE A 96 -2.46 4.80 2.73
CA ILE A 96 -2.27 3.73 3.72
C ILE A 96 -2.47 2.40 3.01
N TRP A 97 -1.56 1.45 3.23
CA TRP A 97 -1.71 0.07 2.80
C TRP A 97 -1.21 -0.88 3.87
N PHE A 98 -1.46 -2.17 3.66
CA PHE A 98 -1.07 -3.22 4.59
C PHE A 98 -0.12 -4.18 3.91
N ASN A 99 0.81 -4.72 4.67
CA ASN A 99 1.66 -5.83 4.27
C ASN A 99 1.66 -6.83 5.43
N ALA A 100 1.53 -8.12 5.11
CA ALA A 100 1.50 -9.20 6.08
C ALA A 100 2.62 -10.21 5.80
N SER A 101 3.13 -10.81 6.88
CA SER A 101 4.01 -11.97 6.77
C SER A 101 3.23 -13.20 6.31
N TYR A 102 3.95 -14.18 5.75
CA TYR A 102 3.39 -15.43 5.26
C TYR A 102 4.34 -16.60 5.61
N PRO A 103 3.87 -17.86 5.61
CA PRO A 103 4.71 -19.01 5.95
C PRO A 103 5.78 -19.25 4.87
N LYS A 104 6.71 -20.19 5.10
CA LYS A 104 7.72 -20.57 4.08
C LYS A 104 7.30 -21.76 3.22
N ALA A 105 6.30 -22.50 3.67
CA ALA A 105 5.73 -23.69 3.04
C ALA A 105 4.23 -23.76 3.37
N SER A 106 3.52 -24.72 2.76
CA SER A 106 2.10 -24.94 3.03
C SER A 106 1.85 -25.12 4.53
N PRO A 107 1.04 -24.26 5.17
CA PRO A 107 0.71 -24.40 6.59
C PRO A 107 -0.47 -25.38 6.81
N PHE A 108 -1.03 -25.96 5.73
CA PHE A 108 -2.23 -26.79 5.78
C PHE A 108 -1.89 -28.26 5.98
N ALA A 109 -2.68 -28.95 6.81
CA ALA A 109 -2.55 -30.38 7.10
C ALA A 109 -1.18 -30.82 7.69
N VAL A 110 -0.40 -29.88 8.26
CA VAL A 110 0.90 -30.16 8.89
C VAL A 110 0.83 -30.44 10.39
N GLY A 111 -0.35 -30.27 11.00
CA GLY A 111 -0.58 -30.59 12.42
C GLY A 111 0.17 -29.71 13.43
N SER A 112 0.75 -28.58 13.00
CA SER A 112 1.50 -27.69 13.89
C SER A 112 1.15 -26.22 13.68
N ALA A 113 0.74 -25.54 14.76
CA ALA A 113 0.54 -24.09 14.77
C ALA A 113 1.83 -23.31 14.47
N THR A 114 3.01 -23.85 14.79
CA THR A 114 4.31 -23.18 14.56
C THR A 114 4.70 -23.13 13.08
N ALA A 115 4.08 -23.96 12.24
CA ALA A 115 4.25 -23.93 10.79
C ALA A 115 3.30 -22.91 10.12
N THR A 116 2.39 -22.31 10.89
CA THR A 116 1.44 -21.32 10.41
C THR A 116 1.99 -19.89 10.56
N ASN A 117 1.41 -18.94 9.84
CA ASN A 117 1.68 -17.52 10.01
C ASN A 117 0.34 -16.79 9.99
N ALA A 118 0.01 -16.09 11.09
CA ALA A 118 -1.28 -15.38 11.23
C ALA A 118 -1.53 -14.38 10.10
N GLY A 119 -0.49 -13.71 9.60
CA GLY A 119 -0.60 -12.76 8.49
C GLY A 119 -1.15 -13.38 7.19
N ASN A 120 -1.01 -14.69 7.00
CA ASN A 120 -1.55 -15.40 5.84
C ASN A 120 -3.08 -15.61 5.88
N TYR A 121 -3.70 -15.38 7.05
CA TYR A 121 -5.12 -15.61 7.30
C TYR A 121 -5.90 -14.33 7.56
N VAL A 122 -5.22 -13.21 7.83
CA VAL A 122 -5.89 -11.93 8.10
C VAL A 122 -6.54 -11.41 6.82
N VAL A 123 -7.82 -11.07 6.96
CA VAL A 123 -8.60 -10.38 5.94
C VAL A 123 -9.07 -9.04 6.49
N LEU A 124 -9.05 -8.01 5.65
CA LEU A 124 -9.44 -6.66 6.01
C LEU A 124 -10.59 -6.20 5.12
N SER A 125 -11.46 -5.36 5.68
CA SER A 125 -12.44 -4.59 4.91
C SER A 125 -12.17 -3.11 5.12
N ALA A 126 -12.24 -2.32 4.05
CA ALA A 126 -12.31 -0.87 4.21
C ALA A 126 -13.65 -0.49 4.84
N ASP A 127 -13.66 0.56 5.65
CA ASP A 127 -14.88 1.10 6.29
C ASP A 127 -15.93 1.53 5.25
N THR A 128 -15.48 1.97 4.08
CA THR A 128 -16.35 2.34 2.94
C THR A 128 -16.96 1.14 2.21
N GLN A 129 -16.53 -0.08 2.51
CA GLN A 129 -17.03 -1.34 1.94
C GLN A 129 -17.29 -2.35 3.04
N PRO A 130 -18.23 -2.06 3.96
CA PRO A 130 -18.46 -2.91 5.12
C PRO A 130 -18.82 -4.32 4.65
N ARG A 131 -18.26 -5.32 5.33
CA ARG A 131 -18.47 -6.76 5.08
C ARG A 131 -17.86 -7.33 3.79
N ARG A 132 -17.00 -6.57 3.10
CA ARG A 132 -16.16 -7.10 2.00
C ARG A 132 -14.73 -7.27 2.49
N TYR A 133 -14.41 -8.49 2.88
CA TYR A 133 -13.11 -8.85 3.42
C TYR A 133 -12.22 -9.44 2.34
N TYR A 134 -11.00 -8.91 2.24
CA TYR A 134 -9.97 -9.41 1.32
C TYR A 134 -8.68 -9.67 2.08
N PHE A 135 -7.91 -10.65 1.61
CA PHE A 135 -6.56 -10.89 2.10
C PHE A 135 -5.63 -9.72 1.80
N VAL A 136 -4.66 -9.50 2.70
CA VAL A 136 -3.60 -8.51 2.48
C VAL A 136 -2.68 -8.99 1.36
N ASN A 137 -1.98 -10.11 1.57
CA ASN A 137 -1.08 -10.77 0.61
C ASN A 137 -0.93 -12.26 0.96
N ARG A 138 -1.99 -13.02 0.75
CA ARG A 138 -2.04 -14.45 1.08
C ARG A 138 -1.14 -15.25 0.14
N ALA A 139 -0.26 -16.06 0.71
CA ALA A 139 0.53 -17.06 0.00
C ALA A 139 -0.17 -18.42 0.02
N GLU A 140 -0.25 -19.03 -1.16
CA GLU A 140 -0.63 -20.41 -1.41
C GLU A 140 0.54 -21.18 -2.01
N TYR A 141 0.55 -22.48 -1.74
CA TYR A 141 1.63 -23.40 -2.11
C TYR A 141 1.06 -24.61 -2.83
N ASN A 142 1.93 -25.28 -3.57
CA ASN A 142 1.62 -26.50 -4.30
C ASN A 142 1.17 -27.58 -3.31
N GLU A 143 0.14 -28.32 -3.69
CA GLU A 143 -0.33 -29.46 -2.91
C GLU A 143 0.72 -30.57 -2.90
N GLN A 144 1.02 -31.05 -1.69
CA GLN A 144 2.03 -32.10 -1.49
C GLN A 144 1.42 -33.50 -1.63
N THR A 145 0.10 -33.61 -1.45
CA THR A 145 -0.65 -34.86 -1.56
C THR A 145 -1.46 -34.85 -2.85
N THR A 146 -1.31 -35.91 -3.64
CA THR A 146 -2.03 -36.06 -4.91
C THR A 146 -3.55 -36.04 -4.70
N LEU A 147 -4.23 -35.17 -5.44
CA LEU A 147 -5.69 -35.10 -5.44
C LEU A 147 -6.26 -35.97 -6.56
N VAL A 148 -6.68 -37.18 -6.21
CA VAL A 148 -7.12 -38.23 -7.15
C VAL A 148 -8.42 -37.90 -7.92
N TYR A 149 -9.12 -36.85 -7.52
CA TYR A 149 -10.40 -36.42 -8.09
C TYR A 149 -10.31 -35.11 -8.89
N LEU A 150 -9.11 -34.54 -8.99
CA LEU A 150 -8.88 -33.31 -9.73
C LEU A 150 -8.39 -33.65 -11.14
N ARG A 151 -9.05 -33.12 -12.17
CA ARG A 151 -8.64 -33.27 -13.56
C ARG A 151 -7.85 -32.05 -14.02
N ASP A 152 -6.66 -32.26 -14.56
CA ASP A 152 -5.80 -31.20 -15.07
C ASP A 152 -6.29 -30.66 -16.44
N PRO A 153 -5.69 -29.56 -16.94
CA PRO A 153 -6.08 -28.96 -18.22
C PRO A 153 -5.92 -29.89 -19.44
N ASP A 154 -5.02 -30.87 -19.39
CA ASP A 154 -4.83 -31.86 -20.46
C ASP A 154 -5.80 -33.05 -20.33
N GLY A 155 -6.63 -33.07 -19.28
CA GLY A 155 -7.65 -34.09 -19.04
C GLY A 155 -7.19 -35.27 -18.18
N ASN A 156 -5.96 -35.26 -17.64
CA ASN A 156 -5.46 -36.34 -16.77
C ASN A 156 -6.07 -36.25 -15.37
N MET A 157 -6.34 -37.41 -14.77
CA MET A 157 -6.82 -37.53 -13.39
C MET A 157 -6.24 -38.81 -12.77
N PRO A 158 -5.33 -38.73 -11.76
CA PRO A 158 -4.86 -37.50 -11.11
C PRO A 158 -4.03 -36.59 -12.05
N PRO A 159 -3.82 -35.33 -11.66
CA PRO A 159 -3.05 -34.37 -12.47
C PRO A 159 -1.63 -34.80 -12.78
N ASN A 160 -1.13 -34.43 -13.97
CA ASN A 160 0.27 -34.59 -14.33
C ASN A 160 1.15 -33.54 -13.64
N ASN A 161 1.83 -33.94 -12.56
CA ASN A 161 2.70 -33.07 -11.77
C ASN A 161 4.04 -32.72 -12.43
N THR A 162 4.38 -33.28 -13.59
CA THR A 162 5.56 -32.86 -14.36
C THR A 162 5.27 -31.65 -15.24
N LYS A 163 3.99 -31.42 -15.58
CA LYS A 163 3.55 -30.30 -16.42
C LYS A 163 2.83 -29.23 -15.61
N TYR A 164 2.07 -29.62 -14.60
CA TYR A 164 1.29 -28.68 -13.80
C TYR A 164 1.65 -28.74 -12.33
N SER A 165 1.80 -27.55 -11.76
CA SER A 165 1.63 -27.33 -10.33
C SER A 165 0.18 -26.97 -10.04
N TYR A 166 -0.33 -27.36 -8.89
CA TYR A 166 -1.69 -27.01 -8.48
C TYR A 166 -1.81 -26.85 -6.97
N GLY A 167 -2.84 -26.13 -6.56
CA GLY A 167 -3.19 -26.02 -5.17
C GLY A 167 -4.61 -25.53 -4.90
N ARG A 168 -4.83 -25.08 -3.67
CA ARG A 168 -6.12 -24.57 -3.22
C ARG A 168 -5.97 -23.15 -2.69
N PHE A 169 -6.81 -22.24 -3.13
CA PHE A 169 -7.04 -20.96 -2.48
C PHE A 169 -8.18 -21.11 -1.47
N ARG A 170 -7.88 -20.89 -0.18
CA ARG A 170 -8.86 -21.09 0.89
C ARG A 170 -9.34 -19.76 1.45
N ASN A 171 -10.65 -19.56 1.44
CA ASN A 171 -11.32 -18.37 1.96
C ASN A 171 -12.52 -18.78 2.82
N SER A 172 -12.33 -18.74 4.15
CA SER A 172 -13.30 -19.26 5.12
C SER A 172 -13.69 -20.71 4.76
N SER A 173 -14.98 -21.01 4.62
CA SER A 173 -15.50 -22.33 4.28
C SER A 173 -15.43 -22.67 2.78
N ASN A 174 -14.82 -21.83 1.96
CA ASN A 174 -14.71 -22.02 0.51
C ASN A 174 -13.27 -22.34 0.11
N GLU A 175 -13.09 -23.38 -0.71
CA GLU A 175 -11.81 -23.70 -1.34
C GLU A 175 -11.93 -23.65 -2.86
N TYR A 176 -11.01 -22.98 -3.53
CA TYR A 176 -10.96 -22.89 -4.99
C TYR A 176 -9.67 -23.55 -5.49
N PHE A 177 -9.77 -24.45 -6.46
CA PHE A 177 -8.58 -25.08 -7.04
C PHE A 177 -7.93 -24.14 -8.05
N TRP A 178 -6.62 -24.21 -8.16
CA TRP A 178 -5.86 -23.53 -9.20
C TRP A 178 -4.79 -24.45 -9.77
N PHE A 179 -4.45 -24.21 -11.04
CA PHE A 179 -3.33 -24.83 -11.74
C PHE A 179 -2.40 -23.77 -12.29
N LEU A 180 -1.15 -24.15 -12.47
CA LEU A 180 -0.09 -23.35 -13.06
C LEU A 180 0.73 -24.28 -13.94
N ASP A 181 0.89 -23.93 -15.20
CA ASP A 181 1.84 -24.62 -16.08
C ASP A 181 3.27 -24.37 -15.57
N ILE A 182 4.04 -25.45 -15.42
CA ILE A 182 5.42 -25.43 -14.92
C ILE A 182 6.41 -26.11 -15.87
N GLU A 183 5.98 -26.45 -17.10
CA GLU A 183 6.75 -27.30 -18.01
C GLU A 183 8.15 -26.75 -18.33
N ASP A 184 8.27 -25.43 -18.48
CA ASP A 184 9.53 -24.74 -18.79
C ASP A 184 10.34 -24.33 -17.54
N GLY A 185 9.80 -24.56 -16.35
CA GLY A 185 10.40 -24.18 -15.06
C GLY A 185 10.39 -22.68 -14.74
N ASN A 186 9.81 -21.83 -15.59
CA ASN A 186 9.67 -20.39 -15.39
C ASN A 186 8.19 -20.00 -15.27
N CYS A 187 7.71 -19.87 -14.04
CA CYS A 187 6.30 -19.57 -13.81
C CYS A 187 5.91 -18.09 -13.88
N SER A 188 6.74 -17.23 -14.49
CA SER A 188 6.46 -15.79 -14.56
C SER A 188 5.65 -15.35 -15.79
N ASP A 189 5.54 -16.22 -16.79
CA ASP A 189 4.83 -15.99 -18.07
C ASP A 189 3.95 -17.18 -18.47
N ASN A 190 3.76 -18.13 -17.57
CA ASN A 190 3.01 -19.36 -17.85
C ASN A 190 1.50 -19.17 -17.72
N GLU A 191 0.77 -20.16 -18.23
CA GLU A 191 -0.67 -20.20 -18.12
C GLU A 191 -1.09 -20.57 -16.69
N PHE A 192 -2.03 -19.78 -16.15
CA PHE A 192 -2.64 -20.01 -14.84
C PHE A 192 -4.11 -20.32 -15.03
N PHE A 193 -4.60 -21.31 -14.29
CA PHE A 193 -5.99 -21.75 -14.32
C PHE A 193 -6.61 -21.63 -12.93
N LEU A 194 -7.88 -21.24 -12.88
CA LEU A 194 -8.61 -21.01 -11.65
C LEU A 194 -10.01 -21.63 -11.75
N GLY A 195 -10.38 -22.44 -10.75
CA GLY A 195 -11.71 -22.97 -10.60
C GLY A 195 -12.69 -21.89 -10.16
N ASP A 196 -13.89 -21.88 -10.72
CA ASP A 196 -14.88 -20.84 -10.47
C ASP A 196 -15.77 -21.11 -9.25
N GLU A 197 -16.04 -22.38 -9.02
CA GLU A 197 -16.99 -22.83 -8.02
C GLU A 197 -16.26 -23.41 -6.81
N ALA A 198 -16.60 -22.89 -5.63
CA ALA A 198 -16.00 -23.33 -4.39
C ALA A 198 -16.30 -24.81 -4.10
N HIS A 199 -15.25 -25.53 -3.74
CA HIS A 199 -15.33 -26.77 -3.00
C HIS A 199 -15.68 -26.45 -1.54
N THR A 200 -16.66 -27.20 -1.02
CA THR A 200 -17.16 -27.09 0.37
C THR A 200 -17.52 -28.50 0.86
N PRO A 201 -17.81 -28.70 2.16
CA PRO A 201 -18.26 -30.01 2.66
C PRO A 201 -19.51 -30.57 1.97
N LEU A 202 -20.31 -29.71 1.32
CA LEU A 202 -21.57 -30.09 0.68
C LEU A 202 -21.49 -30.06 -0.86
N LYS A 203 -20.37 -29.61 -1.43
CA LYS A 203 -20.25 -29.36 -2.86
C LYS A 203 -18.85 -29.66 -3.37
N THR A 204 -18.78 -30.44 -4.45
CA THR A 204 -17.51 -30.79 -5.10
C THR A 204 -16.73 -29.58 -5.58
N GLY A 205 -17.41 -28.53 -6.06
CA GLY A 205 -16.78 -27.37 -6.68
C GLY A 205 -16.19 -27.68 -8.06
N SER A 206 -15.41 -26.75 -8.60
CA SER A 206 -14.74 -26.90 -9.90
C SER A 206 -13.54 -27.82 -9.80
N THR A 207 -13.70 -29.07 -10.23
CA THR A 207 -12.64 -30.10 -10.18
C THR A 207 -12.18 -30.56 -11.56
N ASP A 208 -12.75 -30.04 -12.64
CA ASP A 208 -12.38 -30.39 -14.01
C ASP A 208 -11.90 -29.16 -14.78
N PHE A 209 -10.61 -29.15 -15.14
CA PHE A 209 -9.95 -28.03 -15.81
C PHE A 209 -9.75 -28.22 -17.31
N SER A 210 -10.30 -29.28 -17.89
CA SER A 210 -10.10 -29.63 -19.31
C SER A 210 -10.75 -28.67 -20.31
N ASN A 211 -11.62 -27.76 -19.86
CA ASN A 211 -12.43 -26.88 -20.72
C ASN A 211 -12.52 -25.44 -20.19
N CYS A 212 -11.41 -24.91 -19.64
CA CYS A 212 -11.41 -23.56 -19.07
C CYS A 212 -11.62 -22.47 -20.12
N GLN A 213 -12.32 -21.41 -19.71
CA GLN A 213 -12.61 -20.26 -20.55
C GLN A 213 -11.55 -19.16 -20.34
N ASN A 214 -11.15 -18.48 -21.41
CA ASN A 214 -10.17 -17.38 -21.29
C ASN A 214 -10.73 -16.21 -20.46
N GLY A 215 -9.86 -15.63 -19.62
CA GLY A 215 -10.11 -14.41 -18.86
C GLY A 215 -10.28 -14.66 -17.36
N LEU A 216 -9.16 -14.69 -16.63
CA LEU A 216 -9.10 -14.92 -15.18
C LEU A 216 -9.87 -13.89 -14.31
N ASN A 217 -10.21 -12.73 -14.87
CA ASN A 217 -10.96 -11.67 -14.20
C ASN A 217 -12.45 -11.63 -14.57
N ASN A 218 -12.91 -12.50 -15.48
CA ASN A 218 -14.32 -12.61 -15.83
C ASN A 218 -15.15 -13.07 -14.63
N THR A 219 -16.48 -12.92 -14.69
CA THR A 219 -17.37 -13.44 -13.65
C THR A 219 -17.21 -14.97 -13.53
N PRO A 220 -17.02 -15.53 -12.32
CA PRO A 220 -16.96 -16.98 -12.13
C PRO A 220 -18.27 -17.67 -12.56
N GLY A 221 -18.16 -18.80 -13.25
CA GLY A 221 -19.30 -19.66 -13.54
C GLY A 221 -19.65 -20.63 -12.41
N ALA A 222 -20.44 -21.65 -12.74
CA ALA A 222 -20.90 -22.68 -11.81
C ALA A 222 -20.81 -24.08 -12.44
N GLY A 223 -20.61 -25.09 -11.59
CA GLY A 223 -20.45 -26.48 -11.98
C GLY A 223 -19.00 -27.00 -11.97
N VAL A 224 -18.89 -28.32 -12.04
CA VAL A 224 -17.62 -29.07 -11.87
C VAL A 224 -16.56 -28.74 -12.92
N SER A 225 -16.98 -28.35 -14.13
CA SER A 225 -16.11 -27.97 -15.25
C SER A 225 -15.99 -26.47 -15.45
N SER A 226 -16.47 -25.66 -14.49
CA SER A 226 -16.39 -24.20 -14.60
C SER A 226 -15.02 -23.73 -14.13
N CYS A 227 -14.18 -23.30 -15.06
CA CYS A 227 -12.89 -22.73 -14.75
C CYS A 227 -12.51 -21.67 -15.77
N ARG A 228 -11.56 -20.81 -15.38
CA ARG A 228 -10.98 -19.78 -16.23
C ARG A 228 -9.48 -19.97 -16.36
N THR A 229 -8.93 -19.50 -17.47
CA THR A 229 -7.49 -19.53 -17.75
C THR A 229 -6.99 -18.19 -18.27
N GLY A 230 -5.68 -17.96 -18.16
CA GLY A 230 -4.98 -16.83 -18.77
C GLY A 230 -3.47 -16.88 -18.54
N THR A 231 -2.73 -16.28 -19.46
CA THR A 231 -1.28 -16.15 -19.37
C THR A 231 -0.88 -15.07 -18.37
N LEU A 232 0.07 -15.37 -17.49
CA LEU A 232 0.63 -14.39 -16.57
C LEU A 232 1.44 -13.33 -17.33
N THR A 233 1.35 -12.08 -16.88
CA THR A 233 2.20 -11.01 -17.40
C THR A 233 3.50 -11.00 -16.60
N ARG A 234 4.63 -11.22 -17.26
CA ARG A 234 5.94 -11.23 -16.62
C ARG A 234 6.41 -9.83 -16.24
N ASN A 235 6.89 -9.68 -15.02
CA ASN A 235 7.65 -8.53 -14.56
C ASN A 235 8.79 -8.97 -13.63
N GLU A 236 10.02 -8.96 -14.14
CA GLU A 236 11.24 -9.43 -13.48
C GLU A 236 11.11 -10.88 -12.93
N LYS A 237 11.03 -11.03 -11.61
CA LYS A 237 11.03 -12.31 -10.87
C LYS A 237 9.64 -12.88 -10.61
N TYR A 238 8.60 -12.19 -11.09
CA TYR A 238 7.21 -12.57 -10.88
C TYR A 238 6.40 -12.49 -12.15
N GLY A 239 5.45 -13.41 -12.29
CA GLY A 239 4.30 -13.25 -13.18
C GLY A 239 3.13 -12.72 -12.39
N PHE A 240 2.29 -11.88 -12.99
CA PHE A 240 1.09 -11.38 -12.33
C PHE A 240 -0.13 -11.44 -13.24
N ALA A 241 -1.31 -11.51 -12.63
CA ALA A 241 -2.57 -11.40 -13.33
C ALA A 241 -3.65 -10.81 -12.41
N GLN A 242 -4.68 -10.25 -13.03
CA GLN A 242 -5.88 -9.83 -12.34
C GLN A 242 -6.84 -11.02 -12.30
N VAL A 243 -7.29 -11.41 -11.11
CA VAL A 243 -8.13 -12.60 -10.95
C VAL A 243 -9.39 -12.27 -10.14
N ASN A 244 -10.49 -12.93 -10.48
CA ASN A 244 -11.72 -12.91 -9.70
C ASN A 244 -11.93 -14.31 -9.10
N VAL A 245 -11.79 -14.43 -7.77
CA VAL A 245 -11.97 -15.67 -7.02
C VAL A 245 -13.25 -15.56 -6.21
N GLY A 246 -14.27 -16.37 -6.54
CA GLY A 246 -15.53 -16.36 -5.78
C GLY A 246 -16.26 -15.01 -5.76
N GLY A 247 -16.10 -14.18 -6.79
CA GLY A 247 -16.66 -12.82 -6.84
C GLY A 247 -15.78 -11.74 -6.21
N GLN A 248 -14.59 -12.10 -5.72
CA GLN A 248 -13.63 -11.18 -5.12
C GLN A 248 -12.42 -10.96 -6.02
N ASN A 249 -12.03 -9.70 -6.20
CA ASN A 249 -10.91 -9.33 -7.05
C ASN A 249 -9.59 -9.37 -6.27
N TYR A 250 -8.61 -10.09 -6.81
CA TYR A 250 -7.25 -10.17 -6.27
C TYR A 250 -6.22 -9.90 -7.36
N CYS A 251 -5.10 -9.33 -6.96
CA CYS A 251 -3.87 -9.41 -7.73
C CYS A 251 -3.21 -10.76 -7.45
N LEU A 252 -3.16 -11.61 -8.47
CA LEU A 252 -2.39 -12.85 -8.46
C LEU A 252 -0.93 -12.51 -8.79
N ALA A 253 0.01 -13.06 -8.02
CA ALA A 253 1.42 -13.04 -8.39
C ALA A 253 2.06 -14.40 -8.15
N VAL A 254 2.84 -14.89 -9.12
CA VAL A 254 3.52 -16.17 -9.06
C VAL A 254 5.02 -15.94 -9.17
N SER A 255 5.79 -16.54 -8.28
CA SER A 255 7.25 -16.47 -8.35
C SER A 255 7.76 -17.19 -9.61
N GLN A 256 8.80 -16.66 -10.25
CA GLN A 256 9.49 -17.31 -11.37
C GLN A 256 9.86 -18.78 -11.08
N ASN A 257 10.20 -19.12 -9.84
CA ASN A 257 10.60 -20.47 -9.43
C ASN A 257 9.43 -21.41 -9.06
N CYS A 258 8.19 -21.04 -9.39
CA CYS A 258 7.01 -21.89 -9.22
C CYS A 258 6.74 -22.37 -7.77
N ASN A 259 7.28 -21.69 -6.76
CA ASN A 259 7.23 -22.14 -5.37
C ASN A 259 6.25 -21.37 -4.49
N ARG A 260 5.73 -20.23 -4.99
CA ARG A 260 4.79 -19.37 -4.27
C ARG A 260 3.81 -18.74 -5.23
N THR A 261 2.54 -18.83 -4.87
CA THR A 261 1.41 -18.17 -5.54
C THR A 261 0.76 -17.24 -4.54
N PHE A 262 0.70 -15.95 -4.84
CA PHE A 262 0.17 -14.92 -3.95
C PHE A 262 -1.16 -14.37 -4.46
N PHE A 263 -2.08 -14.09 -3.54
CA PHE A 263 -3.33 -13.39 -3.78
C PHE A 263 -3.37 -12.17 -2.86
N SER A 264 -3.25 -10.98 -3.44
CA SER A 264 -3.18 -9.70 -2.72
C SER A 264 -4.35 -8.80 -3.09
N HIS A 265 -4.83 -8.01 -2.13
CA HIS A 265 -5.78 -6.91 -2.38
C HIS A 265 -5.37 -5.60 -1.69
N TRP A 266 -4.89 -5.68 -0.45
CA TRP A 266 -4.53 -4.50 0.35
C TRP A 266 -3.04 -4.17 0.37
N ASN A 267 -2.24 -4.92 -0.41
CA ASN A 267 -0.81 -4.69 -0.54
C ASN A 267 -0.46 -4.27 -1.98
N PRO A 268 -0.26 -2.97 -2.26
CA PRO A 268 0.23 -2.44 -3.52
C PRO A 268 1.77 -2.41 -3.61
N ASP A 269 2.53 -3.07 -2.72
CA ASP A 269 3.97 -3.24 -2.91
C ASP A 269 4.24 -4.13 -4.14
N TYR A 270 5.44 -4.04 -4.70
CA TYR A 270 5.87 -4.96 -5.76
C TYR A 270 5.81 -6.43 -5.28
N PRO A 271 5.28 -7.38 -6.09
CA PRO A 271 4.86 -7.25 -7.50
C PRO A 271 3.41 -6.81 -7.73
N PHE A 272 2.64 -6.55 -6.68
CA PHE A 272 1.20 -6.32 -6.77
C PHE A 272 0.83 -4.94 -7.30
N ASN A 273 1.75 -3.96 -7.24
CA ASN A 273 1.61 -2.65 -7.86
C ASN A 273 1.33 -2.70 -9.38
N ASN A 274 1.61 -3.84 -10.03
CA ASN A 274 1.37 -4.04 -11.46
C ASN A 274 -0.10 -4.37 -11.78
N CYS A 275 -0.89 -4.74 -10.79
CA CYS A 275 -2.33 -4.93 -10.96
C CYS A 275 -3.08 -3.60 -10.85
N GLY A 276 -4.24 -3.50 -11.50
CA GLY A 276 -5.08 -2.31 -11.40
C GLY A 276 -5.65 -2.10 -10.00
N ALA A 277 -6.06 -0.86 -9.70
CA ALA A 277 -6.57 -0.43 -8.38
C ALA A 277 -7.82 -1.17 -7.87
N ASN A 278 -8.47 -1.99 -8.69
CA ASN A 278 -9.57 -2.86 -8.25
C ASN A 278 -9.10 -4.22 -7.71
N TYR A 279 -7.82 -4.56 -7.90
CA TYR A 279 -7.23 -5.87 -7.59
C TYR A 279 -6.11 -5.76 -6.56
N SER A 280 -5.35 -4.67 -6.56
CA SER A 280 -4.47 -4.30 -5.46
C SER A 280 -4.54 -2.79 -5.23
N ARG A 281 -4.80 -2.37 -3.99
CA ARG A 281 -5.08 -0.96 -3.66
C ARG A 281 -4.62 -0.56 -2.28
N PHE A 282 -4.46 0.75 -2.15
CA PHE A 282 -4.40 1.39 -0.85
C PHE A 282 -5.74 1.22 -0.09
N ALA A 283 -5.63 0.95 1.20
CA ALA A 283 -6.75 0.95 2.13
C ALA A 283 -7.32 2.36 2.35
N TRP A 284 -6.47 3.38 2.24
CA TRP A 284 -6.83 4.79 2.22
C TRP A 284 -6.06 5.52 1.11
N ASN A 285 -6.74 6.35 0.33
CA ASN A 285 -6.15 7.16 -0.73
C ASN A 285 -6.90 8.50 -0.86
N THR A 286 -6.20 9.63 -0.72
CA THR A 286 -6.75 11.01 -0.83
C THR A 286 -5.75 11.96 -1.45
#